data_AF-A0A6M0C170-F1
#
_entry.id   AF-A0A6M0C170-F1
#
_cell.length_a   1.000
_cell.length_b   1.000
_cell.length_c   1.000
_cell.angle_alpha   90.00
_cell.angle_beta   90.00
_cell.angle_gamma   90.00
#
_symmetry.space_group_name_H-M   'P 1'
#
loop_
_entity.id
_entity.type
_entity.pdbx_description
1 polymer ?
#
loop_
_entity_poly.entity_id
_entity_poly.type
_entity_poly.pdbx_seq_one_letter_code
_entity_poly.pdbx_strand_id
1 'polypeptide(L)'
;MKVEESLEGVTSLFLDSAPVIYYVEQNPQYLAKVRIAFDRIQNGLIMAVASPVTIAECLVVPYRLGQTELQQEYIDLILNNDSIFMMPIDGRMALKASQFRDKYNLQLPDAFQVAVAL
;
A
#
# COMPACT_ATOMS: atom_id res chain seq x y z
N MET A 1 -1.71 -19.26 -9.59
CA MET A 1 -2.17 -18.04 -10.26
C MET A 1 -0.98 -17.11 -10.36
N LYS A 2 -0.62 -16.67 -11.57
CA LYS A 2 0.45 -15.70 -11.75
C LYS A 2 -0.08 -14.30 -11.43
N VAL A 3 0.75 -13.41 -10.87
CA VAL A 3 0.32 -12.07 -10.46
C VAL A 3 -0.17 -11.27 -11.68
N GLU A 4 0.44 -11.49 -12.84
CA GLU A 4 0.07 -10.89 -14.12
C GLU A 4 -1.38 -11.18 -14.51
N GLU A 5 -1.81 -12.44 -14.35
CA GLU A 5 -3.16 -12.91 -14.65
C GLU A 5 -4.18 -12.28 -13.68
N SER A 6 -3.81 -12.18 -12.39
CA SER A 6 -4.65 -11.56 -11.37
C SER A 6 -4.87 -10.06 -11.58
N LEU A 7 -3.98 -9.39 -12.31
CA LEU A 7 -4.05 -7.95 -12.58
C LEU A 7 -4.69 -7.63 -13.94
N GLU A 8 -5.15 -8.61 -14.71
CA GLU A 8 -5.88 -8.35 -15.95
C GLU A 8 -7.20 -7.62 -15.68
N GLY A 9 -7.43 -6.51 -16.38
CA GLY A 9 -8.64 -5.70 -16.22
C GLY A 9 -8.70 -4.87 -14.93
N VAL A 10 -7.70 -4.97 -14.05
CA VAL A 10 -7.60 -4.15 -12.84
C VAL A 10 -7.20 -2.73 -13.23
N THR A 11 -8.00 -1.74 -12.82
CA THR A 11 -7.76 -0.30 -13.08
C THR A 11 -7.31 0.46 -11.84
N SER A 12 -7.59 -0.08 -10.65
CA SER A 12 -7.19 0.48 -9.36
C SER A 12 -6.67 -0.62 -8.44
N LEU A 13 -5.60 -0.34 -7.70
CA LEU A 13 -4.97 -1.29 -6.79
C LEU A 13 -4.62 -0.62 -5.46
N PHE A 14 -5.13 -1.16 -4.36
CA PHE A 14 -4.72 -0.72 -3.03
C PHE A 14 -3.35 -1.31 -2.65
N LEU A 15 -2.48 -0.47 -2.09
CA LEU A 15 -1.14 -0.84 -1.63
C LEU A 15 -1.15 -1.04 -0.12
N ASP A 16 -1.00 -2.30 0.30
CA ASP A 16 -0.67 -2.65 1.68
C ASP A 16 0.84 -2.44 1.94
N SER A 17 1.24 -2.40 3.21
CA SER A 17 2.59 -2.13 3.69
C SER A 17 3.59 -3.17 3.19
N ALA A 18 3.27 -4.47 3.25
CA ALA A 18 4.22 -5.52 2.89
C ALA A 18 4.65 -5.47 1.40
N PRO A 19 3.75 -5.38 0.41
CA PRO A 19 4.15 -5.19 -0.99
C PRO A 19 5.00 -3.93 -1.24
N VAL A 20 4.70 -2.84 -0.54
CA VAL A 20 5.48 -1.59 -0.64
C VAL A 20 6.88 -1.79 -0.08
N ILE A 21 7.00 -2.38 1.11
CA ILE A 21 8.28 -2.72 1.74
C ILE A 21 9.12 -3.62 0.81
N TYR A 22 8.51 -4.66 0.24
CA TYR A 22 9.23 -5.57 -0.65
C TYR A 22 9.73 -4.90 -1.93
N TYR A 23 9.01 -3.89 -2.41
CA TYR A 23 9.40 -3.13 -3.59
C TYR A 23 10.54 -2.15 -3.28
N VAL A 24 10.38 -1.32 -2.24
CA VAL A 24 11.37 -0.31 -1.84
C VAL A 24 12.67 -0.96 -1.36
N GLU A 25 12.58 -1.90 -0.43
CA GLU A 25 13.77 -2.57 0.15
C GLU A 25 14.30 -3.71 -0.72
N GLN A 26 13.78 -3.88 -1.93
CA GLN A 26 14.22 -4.89 -2.92
C GLN A 26 14.27 -6.31 -2.34
N ASN A 27 13.23 -6.71 -1.62
CA ASN A 27 13.19 -8.00 -0.95
C ASN A 27 13.40 -9.16 -1.96
N PRO A 28 14.45 -9.99 -1.82
CA PRO A 28 14.84 -10.93 -2.87
C PRO A 28 13.80 -12.03 -3.13
N GLN A 29 12.96 -12.35 -2.15
CA GLN A 29 11.93 -13.37 -2.28
C GLN A 29 10.68 -12.88 -3.01
N TYR A 30 10.33 -11.59 -2.84
CA TYR A 30 9.05 -11.05 -3.30
C TYR A 30 9.18 -9.97 -4.38
N LEU A 31 10.37 -9.40 -4.60
CA LEU A 31 10.59 -8.30 -5.54
C LEU A 31 10.07 -8.63 -6.94
N ALA A 32 10.36 -9.82 -7.46
CA ALA A 32 9.90 -10.22 -8.79
C ALA A 32 8.37 -10.20 -8.93
N LYS A 33 7.65 -10.50 -7.83
CA LYS A 33 6.18 -10.51 -7.83
C LYS A 33 5.60 -9.10 -7.73
N VAL A 34 6.12 -8.29 -6.81
CA VAL A 34 5.59 -6.93 -6.60
C VAL A 34 5.96 -5.99 -7.74
N ARG A 35 7.11 -6.19 -8.37
CA ARG A 35 7.57 -5.39 -9.52
C ARG A 35 6.55 -5.38 -10.66
N ILE A 36 5.87 -6.50 -10.91
CA ILE A 36 4.80 -6.57 -11.93
C ILE A 36 3.69 -5.55 -11.68
N ALA A 37 3.28 -5.37 -10.42
CA ALA A 37 2.26 -4.40 -10.05
C ALA A 37 2.81 -2.97 -10.13
N PHE A 38 4.00 -2.72 -9.57
CA PHE A 38 4.62 -1.40 -9.58
C PHE A 38 4.99 -0.91 -10.98
N ASP A 39 5.41 -1.79 -11.89
CA ASP A 39 5.67 -1.43 -13.28
C ASP A 39 4.37 -0.98 -13.98
N ARG A 40 3.23 -1.64 -13.71
CA ARG A 40 1.92 -1.21 -14.24
C ARG A 40 1.49 0.13 -13.65
N ILE A 41 1.75 0.37 -12.37
CA ILE A 41 1.47 1.64 -11.70
C ILE A 41 2.32 2.76 -12.33
N GLN A 42 3.63 2.56 -12.46
CA GLN A 42 4.55 3.56 -13.03
C GLN A 42 4.27 3.90 -14.49
N ASN A 43 3.76 2.93 -15.27
CA ASN A 43 3.34 3.15 -16.64
C ASN A 43 1.93 3.75 -16.75
N GLY A 44 1.29 4.10 -15.63
CA GLY A 44 -0.05 4.69 -15.60
C GLY A 44 -1.17 3.73 -16.02
N LEU A 45 -0.90 2.42 -16.07
CA LEU A 45 -1.88 1.40 -16.45
C LEU A 45 -2.85 1.09 -15.30
N ILE A 46 -2.39 1.28 -14.06
CA ILE A 46 -3.16 1.07 -12.83
C ILE A 46 -2.97 2.30 -11.95
N MET A 47 -4.07 2.84 -11.43
CA MET A 47 -4.01 3.84 -10.37
C MET A 47 -3.79 3.13 -9.03
N ALA A 48 -2.72 3.45 -8.31
CA ALA A 48 -2.52 2.89 -6.98
C ALA A 48 -3.23 3.75 -5.93
N VAL A 49 -3.69 3.13 -4.86
CA VAL A 49 -4.24 3.81 -3.68
C VAL A 49 -3.46 3.37 -2.46
N ALA A 50 -3.03 4.30 -1.62
CA ALA A 50 -2.41 4.01 -0.33
C ALA A 50 -3.19 4.70 0.80
N SER A 51 -2.96 4.27 2.04
CA SER A 51 -3.56 4.88 3.22
C SER A 51 -2.49 5.46 4.17
N PRO A 52 -2.86 6.38 5.08
CA PRO A 52 -1.99 6.81 6.17
C PRO A 52 -1.43 5.64 7.00
N VAL A 53 -2.19 4.53 7.11
CA VAL A 53 -1.72 3.31 7.78
C VAL A 53 -0.53 2.69 7.03
N THR A 54 -0.62 2.62 5.70
CA THR A 54 0.41 2.04 4.83
C THR A 54 1.76 2.72 5.04
N ILE A 55 1.79 4.05 4.90
CA ILE A 55 3.03 4.82 5.06
C ILE A 55 3.53 4.82 6.50
N ALA A 56 2.62 4.86 7.49
CA ALA A 56 2.99 4.82 8.89
C ALA A 56 3.71 3.51 9.25
N GLU A 57 3.21 2.37 8.76
CA GLU A 57 3.83 1.06 8.97
C GLU A 57 5.17 0.93 8.24
N CYS A 58 5.25 1.37 6.98
CA CYS A 58 6.49 1.34 6.20
C CYS A 58 7.64 2.12 6.88
N LEU A 59 7.33 3.26 7.48
CA LEU A 59 8.34 4.14 8.07
C LEU A 59 8.81 3.75 9.48
N VAL A 60 8.15 2.79 10.16
CA VAL A 60 8.49 2.42 11.55
C VAL A 60 9.94 1.97 11.69
N VAL A 61 10.39 1.02 10.86
CA VAL A 61 11.74 0.47 10.92
C VAL A 61 12.79 1.49 10.44
N PRO A 62 12.60 2.18 9.30
CA PRO A 62 13.50 3.25 8.86
C PRO A 62 13.69 4.36 9.90
N TYR A 63 12.64 4.78 10.61
CA TYR A 63 12.77 5.76 11.69
C TYR A 63 13.55 5.21 12.88
N ARG A 64 13.23 3.97 13.29
CA ARG A 64 13.91 3.32 14.43
C ARG A 64 15.41 3.14 14.21
N LEU A 65 15.82 2.90 12.97
CA LEU A 65 17.21 2.68 12.59
C LEU A 65 17.92 3.95 12.10
N GLY A 66 17.23 5.09 12.02
CA GLY A 66 17.80 6.34 11.53
C GLY A 66 18.18 6.32 10.04
N GLN A 67 17.52 5.48 9.24
CA GLN A 67 17.80 5.31 7.81
C GLN A 67 17.11 6.40 6.99
N THR A 68 17.67 7.61 7.01
CA THR A 68 17.06 8.80 6.39
C THR A 68 16.85 8.67 4.88
N GLU A 69 17.75 8.00 4.17
CA GLU A 69 17.60 7.74 2.73
C GLU A 69 16.37 6.86 2.46
N LEU A 70 16.25 5.73 3.17
CA LEU A 70 15.11 4.82 3.04
C LEU A 70 13.79 5.48 3.46
N GLN A 71 13.80 6.35 4.48
CA GLN A 71 12.61 7.15 4.83
C GLN A 71 12.16 8.02 3.65
N GLN A 72 13.10 8.68 2.98
CA GLN A 72 12.81 9.53 1.83
C GLN A 72 12.30 8.71 0.64
N GLU A 73 12.85 7.52 0.38
CA GLU A 73 12.35 6.61 -0.67
C GLU A 73 10.87 6.24 -0.47
N TYR A 74 10.45 5.93 0.75
CA TYR A 74 9.04 5.66 1.06
C TYR A 74 8.15 6.91 0.87
N ILE A 75 8.63 8.07 1.33
CA ILE A 75 7.90 9.35 1.19
C ILE A 75 7.73 9.70 -0.29
N ASP A 76 8.79 9.61 -1.08
CA ASP A 76 8.76 9.95 -2.49
C ASP A 76 7.87 8.99 -3.27
N LEU A 77 7.96 7.69 -2.98
CA LEU A 77 7.12 6.69 -3.62
C LEU A 77 5.63 6.95 -3.34
N ILE A 78 5.24 7.20 -2.08
CA ILE A 78 3.82 7.21 -1.71
C ILE A 78 3.19 8.61 -1.82
N LEU A 79 3.92 9.67 -1.41
CA LEU A 79 3.35 11.03 -1.31
C LEU A 79 3.67 11.91 -2.52
N ASN A 80 4.77 11.63 -3.24
CA ASN A 80 5.25 12.47 -4.34
C ASN A 80 5.14 11.77 -5.71
N ASN A 81 4.26 10.77 -5.84
CA ASN A 81 4.08 9.99 -7.06
C ASN A 81 2.68 10.21 -7.65
N ASP A 82 2.62 10.71 -8.89
CA ASP A 82 1.36 11.01 -9.59
C ASP A 82 0.48 9.77 -9.85
N SER A 83 1.07 8.57 -9.81
CA SER A 83 0.35 7.31 -10.03
C SER A 83 -0.13 6.66 -8.73
N ILE A 84 0.15 7.25 -7.57
CA ILE A 84 -0.26 6.75 -6.25
C ILE A 84 -1.08 7.81 -5.52
N PHE A 85 -2.35 7.51 -5.28
CA PHE A 85 -3.24 8.38 -4.55
C PHE A 85 -3.29 8.03 -3.06
N MET A 86 -2.89 8.96 -2.20
CA MET A 86 -3.05 8.82 -0.75
C MET A 86 -4.49 9.15 -0.33
N MET A 87 -5.25 8.12 0.06
CA MET A 87 -6.62 8.30 0.52
C MET A 87 -6.65 8.59 2.04
N PRO A 88 -7.15 9.75 2.49
CA PRO A 88 -7.21 10.09 3.90
C PRO A 88 -8.23 9.23 4.66
N ILE A 89 -7.96 8.98 5.94
CA ILE A 89 -8.90 8.30 6.83
C ILE A 89 -9.75 9.35 7.55
N ASP A 90 -11.05 9.33 7.28
CA ASP A 90 -12.05 10.19 7.91
C ASP A 90 -13.02 9.39 8.81
N GLY A 91 -14.01 10.09 9.40
CA GLY A 91 -15.03 9.45 10.24
C GLY A 91 -15.87 8.38 9.51
N ARG A 92 -16.07 8.50 8.20
CA ARG A 92 -16.81 7.49 7.42
C ARG A 92 -15.98 6.22 7.26
N MET A 93 -14.67 6.36 7.06
CA MET A 93 -13.74 5.23 7.03
C MET A 93 -13.70 4.52 8.38
N ALA A 94 -13.74 5.25 9.49
CA ALA A 94 -13.80 4.66 10.83
C ALA A 94 -15.07 3.83 11.06
N LEU A 95 -16.23 4.29 10.58
CA LEU A 95 -17.48 3.53 10.65
C LEU A 95 -17.44 2.27 9.76
N LYS A 96 -16.89 2.35 8.54
CA LYS A 96 -16.69 1.16 7.69
C LYS A 96 -15.72 0.16 8.34
N ALA A 97 -14.60 0.65 8.85
CA ALA A 97 -13.59 -0.19 9.50
C ALA A 97 -14.19 -0.93 10.71
N SER A 98 -15.00 -0.27 11.55
CA SER A 98 -15.65 -0.96 12.68
C SER A 98 -16.59 -2.08 12.24
N GLN A 99 -17.35 -1.88 11.16
CA GLN A 99 -18.19 -2.92 10.55
C GLN A 99 -17.38 -4.09 10.01
N PHE A 100 -16.25 -3.82 9.34
CA PHE A 100 -15.36 -4.88 8.85
C PHE A 100 -14.70 -5.67 9.98
N ARG A 101 -14.35 -5.01 11.09
CA ARG A 101 -13.82 -5.69 12.28
C ARG A 101 -14.84 -6.61 12.91
N ASP A 102 -16.07 -6.14 13.09
CA ASP A 102 -17.17 -6.96 13.63
C ASP A 102 -17.41 -8.19 12.76
N LYS A 103 -17.49 -7.99 11.44
CA LYS A 103 -17.82 -9.06 10.48
C LYS A 103 -16.70 -10.07 10.24
N TYR A 104 -15.45 -9.60 10.20
CA TYR A 104 -14.31 -10.42 9.73
C TYR A 104 -13.20 -10.58 10.78
N ASN A 105 -13.38 -10.05 11.99
CA ASN A 105 -12.42 -10.10 13.09
C ASN A 105 -11.02 -9.55 12.73
N LEU A 106 -10.99 -8.49 11.91
CA LEU A 106 -9.75 -7.83 11.48
C LEU A 106 -9.12 -7.02 12.62
N GLN A 107 -7.79 -6.90 12.58
CA GLN A 107 -7.09 -5.90 13.38
C GLN A 107 -7.48 -4.49 12.90
N LEU A 108 -7.30 -3.50 13.77
CA LEU A 108 -7.70 -2.13 13.45
C LEU A 108 -6.99 -1.56 12.19
N PRO A 109 -5.66 -1.73 12.01
CA PRO A 109 -4.97 -1.27 10.79
C PRO A 109 -5.54 -1.91 9.52
N ASP A 110 -5.64 -3.24 9.49
CA ASP A 110 -6.18 -3.99 8.34
C ASP A 110 -7.61 -3.57 8.00
N ALA A 111 -8.44 -3.33 9.01
CA ALA A 111 -9.81 -2.89 8.79
C ALA A 111 -9.89 -1.50 8.16
N PHE A 112 -8.98 -0.59 8.53
CA PHE A 112 -8.87 0.70 7.87
C PHE A 112 -8.33 0.59 6.44
N GLN A 113 -7.35 -0.28 6.20
CA GLN A 113 -6.87 -0.54 4.85
C GLN A 113 -7.97 -1.08 3.94
N VAL A 114 -8.77 -2.06 4.41
CA VAL A 114 -9.93 -2.57 3.67
C VAL A 114 -11.00 -1.49 3.48
N ALA A 115 -11.25 -0.64 4.49
CA ALA A 115 -12.18 0.48 4.37
C ALA A 115 -11.74 1.54 3.36
N VAL A 116 -10.43 1.77 3.22
CA VAL A 116 -9.87 2.67 2.21
C VAL A 116 -9.93 2.04 0.81
N ALA A 117 -9.72 0.73 0.72
CA ALA A 117 -9.73 0.02 -0.56
C ALA A 117 -11.14 -0.10 -1.19
N LEU A 118 -12.22 0.05 -0.41
CA LEU A 118 -13.62 -0.17 -0.82
C LEU A 118 -14.54 1.02 -0.53
#